data_AF-A0A4V2FQF6-F1
#
_entry.id   AF-A0A4V2FQF6-F1
#
_cell.length_a   1.000
_cell.length_b   1.000
_cell.length_c   1.000
_cell.angle_alpha   90.00
_cell.angle_beta   90.00
_cell.angle_gamma   90.00
#
_symmetry.space_group_name_H-M   'P 1'
#
loop_
_entity.id
_entity.type
_entity.pdbx_description
1 polymer ?
#
loop_
_entity_poly.entity_id
_entity_poly.type
_entity_poly.pdbx_seq_one_letter_code
_entity_poly.pdbx_strand_id
1 'polypeptide(L)'
;MNDFVIGAPADRLPTLVRTPSGYRVHDPQLIAGTHYAIDEQGDLVYTRLPAGSIVATVVLGSAVAGLWIGGDSWAWFALTFLLALPTGFALAAGLLGLIHVSTNPVRRYRAVHGHGRYAIDVTDRESGAWALCRRAERLAATPSWVSGRVDPTRTLGSLLWTAVADEQSWAAESLNQLVEPATGPDLQSV
;
A
#
# COMPACT_ATOMS: atom_id res chain seq x y z
N MET A 1 7.59 -25.88 -8.80
CA MET A 1 6.97 -25.68 -7.48
C MET A 1 7.32 -24.25 -7.08
N ASN A 2 6.38 -23.31 -7.16
CA ASN A 2 6.62 -21.91 -6.84
C ASN A 2 6.36 -21.72 -5.36
N ASP A 3 7.41 -21.74 -4.55
CA ASP A 3 7.33 -21.34 -3.15
C ASP A 3 7.17 -19.82 -3.09
N PHE A 4 5.91 -19.37 -3.01
CA PHE A 4 5.56 -17.99 -2.73
C PHE A 4 5.79 -17.73 -1.24
N VAL A 5 7.01 -17.38 -0.88
CA VAL A 5 7.26 -16.77 0.43
C VAL A 5 6.79 -15.33 0.35
N ILE A 6 5.54 -15.10 0.75
CA ILE A 6 4.98 -13.78 1.00
C ILE A 6 5.79 -13.21 2.18
N GLY A 7 6.83 -12.43 1.89
CA GLY A 7 7.54 -11.63 2.91
C GLY A 7 6.54 -10.74 3.65
N ALA A 8 6.83 -10.41 4.90
CA ALA A 8 5.93 -9.58 5.71
C ALA A 8 5.68 -8.24 5.00
N PRO A 9 4.56 -7.55 5.25
CA PRO A 9 4.27 -6.25 4.62
C PRO A 9 5.38 -5.19 4.79
N ALA A 10 6.23 -5.36 5.80
CA ALA A 10 7.39 -4.51 6.08
C ALA A 10 8.65 -4.82 5.21
N ASP A 11 8.66 -5.94 4.49
CA ASP A 11 9.83 -6.44 3.73
C ASP A 11 9.75 -6.12 2.22
N ARG A 12 8.84 -5.23 1.81
CA ARG A 12 8.60 -4.91 0.40
C ARG A 12 8.75 -3.43 0.13
N LEU A 13 9.29 -3.12 -1.05
CA LEU A 13 9.30 -1.76 -1.57
C LEU A 13 7.85 -1.33 -1.86
N PRO A 14 7.27 -0.35 -1.14
CA PRO A 14 5.83 -0.05 -1.22
C PRO A 14 5.36 0.40 -2.60
N THR A 15 6.27 0.88 -3.45
CA THR A 15 5.98 1.41 -4.79
C THR A 15 6.25 0.41 -5.90
N LEU A 16 6.62 -0.83 -5.57
CA LEU A 16 6.86 -1.90 -6.54
C LEU A 16 5.98 -3.10 -6.23
N VAL A 17 5.09 -3.42 -7.17
CA VAL A 17 4.18 -4.55 -7.07
C VAL A 17 4.54 -5.58 -8.10
N ARG A 18 4.61 -6.85 -7.70
CA ARG A 18 4.81 -7.97 -8.61
C ARG A 18 3.45 -8.53 -9.03
N THR A 19 3.15 -8.44 -10.31
CA THR A 19 1.89 -8.91 -10.90
C THR A 19 2.09 -10.26 -11.59
N PRO A 20 1.01 -10.98 -11.96
CA PRO A 20 1.14 -12.24 -12.72
C PRO A 20 1.86 -12.07 -14.07
N SER A 21 1.70 -10.90 -14.71
CA SER A 21 2.30 -10.57 -16.00
C SER A 21 3.67 -9.90 -15.89
N GLY A 22 4.03 -9.34 -14.75
CA GLY A 22 5.32 -8.68 -14.58
C GLY A 22 5.49 -7.86 -13.30
N TYR A 23 5.96 -6.63 -13.46
CA TYR A 23 6.05 -5.65 -12.38
C TYR A 23 5.20 -4.44 -12.69
N ARG A 24 4.66 -3.82 -11.65
CA ARG A 24 4.07 -2.49 -11.69
C ARG A 24 4.85 -1.58 -10.76
N VAL A 25 5.42 -0.53 -11.32
CA VAL A 25 6.15 0.50 -10.58
C VAL A 25 5.24 1.71 -10.44
N HIS A 26 5.14 2.26 -9.23
CA HIS A 26 4.38 3.47 -8.94
C HIS A 26 5.30 4.63 -8.57
N ASP A 27 4.88 5.85 -8.88
CA ASP A 27 5.58 7.05 -8.40
C ASP A 27 5.42 7.15 -6.88
N PRO A 28 6.50 7.23 -6.08
CA PRO A 28 6.42 7.46 -4.64
C PRO A 28 5.61 8.70 -4.25
N GLN A 29 5.60 9.73 -5.08
CA GLN A 29 4.83 10.95 -4.84
C GLN A 29 3.31 10.73 -4.84
N LEU A 30 2.83 9.61 -5.41
CA LEU A 30 1.41 9.25 -5.38
C LEU A 30 0.90 9.04 -3.94
N ILE A 31 1.72 8.44 -3.08
CA ILE A 31 1.36 8.11 -1.70
C ILE A 31 2.05 9.00 -0.66
N ALA A 32 3.05 9.79 -1.06
CA ALA A 32 3.80 10.68 -0.18
C ALA A 32 2.89 11.67 0.58
N GLY A 33 2.99 11.67 1.92
CA GLY A 33 2.19 12.54 2.77
C GLY A 33 0.69 12.25 2.72
N THR A 34 0.31 11.02 2.38
CA THR A 34 -1.08 10.54 2.38
C THR A 34 -1.24 9.38 3.36
N HIS A 35 -2.49 8.94 3.54
CA HIS A 35 -2.82 7.73 4.29
C HIS A 35 -3.24 6.60 3.35
N TYR A 36 -2.63 6.55 2.17
CA TYR A 36 -2.82 5.47 1.22
C TYR A 36 -1.54 4.63 1.15
N ALA A 37 -1.72 3.32 1.04
CA ALA A 37 -0.70 2.37 0.66
C ALA A 37 -1.12 1.66 -0.63
N ILE A 38 -0.17 1.05 -1.31
CA ILE A 38 -0.43 0.20 -2.47
C ILE A 38 -0.44 -1.24 -1.95
N ASP A 39 -1.49 -2.00 -2.25
CA ASP A 39 -1.60 -3.40 -1.86
C ASP A 39 -0.86 -4.35 -2.82
N GLU A 40 -1.00 -5.65 -2.60
CA GLU A 40 -0.33 -6.68 -3.42
C GLU A 40 -0.88 -6.76 -4.84
N GLN A 41 -2.07 -6.20 -5.07
CA GLN A 41 -2.74 -6.15 -6.37
C GLN A 41 -2.39 -4.86 -7.14
N GLY A 42 -1.77 -3.88 -6.47
CA GLY A 42 -1.46 -2.57 -7.04
C GLY A 42 -2.56 -1.54 -6.84
N ASP A 43 -3.54 -1.82 -5.97
CA ASP A 43 -4.64 -0.93 -5.65
C ASP A 43 -4.29 -0.02 -4.47
N LEU A 44 -4.84 1.20 -4.50
CA LEU A 44 -4.62 2.19 -3.45
C LEU A 44 -5.61 1.96 -2.30
N VAL A 45 -5.08 1.57 -1.15
CA VAL A 45 -5.85 1.24 0.05
C VAL A 45 -5.63 2.30 1.12
N TYR A 46 -6.72 2.82 1.68
CA TYR A 46 -6.68 3.78 2.79
C TYR A 46 -6.32 3.08 4.11
N THR A 47 -5.26 3.52 4.78
CA THR A 47 -4.64 2.79 5.91
C THR A 47 -5.05 3.27 7.30
N ARG A 48 -5.66 4.47 7.44
CA ARG A 48 -6.07 5.00 8.75
C ARG A 48 -7.23 4.25 9.40
N LEU A 49 -8.05 3.56 8.61
CA LEU A 49 -9.23 2.85 9.09
C LEU A 49 -9.12 1.38 8.65
N PRO A 50 -8.57 0.50 9.51
CA PRO A 50 -8.56 -0.93 9.22
C PRO A 50 -9.98 -1.41 8.97
N ALA A 51 -10.21 -2.25 7.95
CA ALA A 51 -11.54 -2.74 7.62
C ALA A 51 -12.28 -3.36 8.82
N GLY A 52 -11.54 -4.05 9.72
CA GLY A 52 -12.09 -4.61 10.94
C GLY A 52 -12.66 -3.58 11.92
N SER A 53 -12.10 -2.36 11.96
CA SER A 53 -12.60 -1.29 12.85
C SER A 53 -13.96 -0.76 12.42
N ILE A 54 -14.19 -0.66 11.10
CA ILE A 54 -15.47 -0.23 10.54
C ILE A 54 -16.55 -1.28 10.84
N VAL A 55 -16.25 -2.56 10.57
CA VAL A 55 -17.16 -3.67 10.86
C VAL A 55 -17.50 -3.72 12.35
N ALA A 56 -16.50 -3.65 13.23
CA ALA A 56 -16.73 -3.66 14.67
C ALA A 56 -17.60 -2.49 15.13
N THR A 57 -17.36 -1.28 14.60
CA THR A 57 -18.15 -0.09 14.94
C THR A 57 -19.60 -0.25 14.51
N VAL A 58 -19.86 -0.76 13.31
CA VAL A 58 -21.22 -1.00 12.82
C VAL A 58 -21.92 -2.06 13.67
N VAL A 59 -21.26 -3.17 13.98
CA VAL A 59 -21.85 -4.24 14.80
C VAL A 59 -22.16 -3.76 16.22
N LEU A 60 -21.21 -3.08 16.87
CA LEU A 60 -21.40 -2.53 18.22
C LEU A 60 -22.48 -1.45 18.23
N GLY A 61 -22.49 -0.55 17.24
CA GLY A 61 -23.52 0.47 17.09
C GLY A 61 -24.91 -0.13 16.91
N SER A 62 -25.04 -1.17 16.08
CA SER A 62 -26.30 -1.91 15.89
C SER A 62 -26.73 -2.64 17.14
N ALA A 63 -25.80 -3.22 17.92
CA ALA A 63 -26.11 -3.87 19.19
C ALA A 63 -26.62 -2.85 20.22
N VAL A 64 -26.00 -1.68 20.30
CA VAL A 64 -26.46 -0.58 21.17
C VAL A 64 -27.85 -0.11 20.76
N ALA A 65 -28.10 0.10 19.47
CA ALA A 65 -29.42 0.48 18.96
C ALA A 65 -30.47 -0.59 19.29
N GLY A 66 -30.13 -1.87 19.10
CA GLY A 66 -30.96 -3.00 19.47
C GLY A 66 -31.28 -3.04 20.97
N LEU A 67 -30.29 -2.84 21.84
CA LEU A 67 -30.50 -2.83 23.30
C LEU A 67 -31.35 -1.65 23.75
N TRP A 68 -31.14 -0.47 23.16
CA TRP A 68 -31.90 0.72 23.52
C TRP A 68 -33.37 0.61 23.11
N ILE A 69 -33.64 0.21 21.87
CA ILE A 69 -35.01 0.16 21.34
C ILE A 69 -35.73 -1.13 21.76
N GLY A 70 -34.99 -2.23 21.88
CA GLY A 70 -35.54 -3.55 22.17
C GLY A 70 -36.06 -3.73 23.60
N GLY A 71 -35.57 -2.93 24.55
CA GLY A 71 -35.95 -3.02 25.96
C GLY A 71 -35.82 -4.46 26.49
N ASP A 72 -36.87 -4.98 27.12
CA ASP A 72 -36.90 -6.34 27.68
C ASP A 72 -37.31 -7.43 26.66
N SER A 73 -37.55 -7.07 25.39
CA SER A 73 -38.02 -8.01 24.37
C SER A 73 -36.90 -8.46 23.45
N TRP A 74 -36.58 -9.76 23.53
CA TRP A 74 -35.62 -10.39 22.63
C TRP A 74 -36.00 -10.24 21.14
N ALA A 75 -37.29 -10.31 20.81
CA ALA A 75 -37.77 -10.18 19.44
C ALA A 75 -37.53 -8.78 18.86
N TRP A 76 -37.81 -7.74 19.67
CA TRP A 76 -37.56 -6.35 19.25
C TRP A 76 -36.08 -6.03 19.19
N PHE A 77 -35.28 -6.52 20.14
CA PHE A 77 -33.82 -6.42 20.05
C PHE A 77 -33.30 -7.00 18.73
N ALA A 78 -33.68 -8.24 18.40
CA ALA A 78 -33.22 -8.93 17.20
C ALA A 78 -33.67 -8.19 15.92
N LEU A 79 -34.93 -7.76 15.86
CA LEU A 79 -35.45 -7.01 14.72
C LEU A 79 -34.70 -5.70 14.51
N THR A 80 -34.54 -4.90 15.57
CA THR A 80 -33.84 -3.62 15.47
C THR A 80 -32.37 -3.80 15.12
N PHE A 81 -31.69 -4.79 15.71
CA PHE A 81 -30.30 -5.12 15.38
C PHE A 81 -30.16 -5.47 13.88
N LEU A 82 -31.05 -6.34 13.37
CA LEU A 82 -31.04 -6.77 11.97
C LEU A 82 -31.34 -5.63 10.99
N LEU A 83 -32.14 -4.63 11.38
CA LEU A 83 -32.39 -3.43 10.57
C LEU A 83 -31.26 -2.39 10.67
N ALA A 84 -30.65 -2.26 11.86
CA ALA A 84 -29.56 -1.34 12.10
C ALA A 84 -28.28 -1.76 11.36
N LEU A 85 -27.99 -3.06 11.25
CA LEU A 85 -26.82 -3.58 10.52
C LEU A 85 -26.70 -3.06 9.07
N PRO A 86 -27.66 -3.34 8.15
CA PRO A 86 -27.55 -2.87 6.77
C PRO A 86 -27.51 -1.36 6.68
N THR A 87 -28.25 -0.66 7.54
CA THR A 87 -28.25 0.81 7.61
C THR A 87 -26.88 1.35 8.01
N GLY A 88 -26.25 0.77 9.04
CA GLY A 88 -24.92 1.14 9.50
C GLY A 88 -23.85 0.87 8.46
N PHE A 89 -23.91 -0.26 7.75
CA PHE A 89 -23.00 -0.56 6.64
C PHE A 89 -23.16 0.42 5.48
N ALA A 90 -24.40 0.78 5.12
CA ALA A 90 -24.65 1.77 4.07
C ALA A 90 -24.08 3.16 4.43
N LEU A 91 -24.26 3.59 5.69
CA LEU A 91 -23.68 4.84 6.19
C LEU A 91 -22.15 4.79 6.20
N ALA A 92 -21.55 3.68 6.65
CA ALA A 92 -20.11 3.50 6.66
C ALA A 92 -19.53 3.53 5.24
N ALA A 93 -20.18 2.86 4.28
CA ALA A 93 -19.79 2.90 2.87
C ALA A 93 -19.88 4.31 2.30
N GLY A 94 -20.95 5.05 2.60
CA GLY A 94 -21.10 6.45 2.20
C GLY A 94 -20.01 7.36 2.75
N LEU A 95 -19.70 7.23 4.05
CA LEU A 95 -18.62 7.99 4.70
C LEU A 95 -17.25 7.66 4.10
N LEU A 96 -16.97 6.37 3.89
CA LEU A 96 -15.71 5.92 3.29
C LEU A 96 -15.57 6.43 1.84
N GLY A 97 -16.67 6.42 1.08
CA GLY A 97 -16.75 7.01 -0.25
C GLY A 97 -16.45 8.50 -0.24
N LEU A 98 -17.01 9.25 0.72
CA LEU A 98 -16.76 10.69 0.86
C LEU A 98 -15.29 10.99 1.25
N ILE A 99 -14.69 10.16 2.12
CA ILE A 99 -13.25 10.22 2.41
C ILE A 99 -12.48 10.01 1.10
N HIS A 100 -12.74 8.93 0.36
CA HIS A 100 -12.03 8.64 -0.89
C HIS A 100 -12.19 9.75 -1.94
N VAL A 101 -13.37 10.35 -2.05
CA VAL A 101 -13.59 11.51 -2.92
C VAL A 101 -12.78 12.72 -2.42
N SER A 102 -12.74 13.01 -1.13
CA SER A 102 -12.01 14.18 -0.62
C SER A 102 -10.48 14.00 -0.66
N THR A 103 -9.98 12.83 -0.28
CA THR A 103 -8.54 12.53 -0.13
C THR A 103 -7.93 11.81 -1.32
N ASN A 104 -8.63 11.74 -2.46
CA ASN A 104 -8.18 10.98 -3.63
C ASN A 104 -6.71 11.31 -4.00
N PRO A 105 -5.76 10.40 -3.76
CA PRO A 105 -4.33 10.65 -3.99
C PRO A 105 -4.04 10.85 -5.48
N VAL A 106 -4.76 10.17 -6.37
CA VAL A 106 -4.63 10.34 -7.82
C VAL A 106 -5.05 11.74 -8.26
N ARG A 107 -6.14 12.29 -7.69
CA ARG A 107 -6.56 13.66 -8.02
C ARG A 107 -5.51 14.67 -7.57
N ARG A 108 -4.99 14.52 -6.34
CA ARG A 108 -3.92 15.39 -5.83
C ARG A 108 -2.66 15.29 -6.69
N TYR A 109 -2.23 14.06 -7.01
CA TYR A 109 -1.07 13.81 -7.86
C TYR A 109 -1.23 14.51 -9.22
N ARG A 110 -2.39 14.35 -9.86
CA ARG A 110 -2.69 15.01 -11.15
C ARG A 110 -2.79 16.52 -11.07
N ALA A 111 -3.20 17.08 -9.93
CA ALA A 111 -3.21 18.53 -9.74
C ALA A 111 -1.79 19.12 -9.70
N VAL A 112 -0.81 18.35 -9.22
CA VAL A 112 0.60 18.77 -9.12
C VAL A 112 1.39 18.45 -10.39
N HIS A 113 1.20 17.25 -10.95
CA HIS A 113 2.00 16.70 -12.06
C HIS A 113 1.25 16.64 -13.40
N GLY A 114 0.02 17.16 -13.46
CA GLY A 114 -0.81 17.12 -14.66
C GLY A 114 -1.33 15.71 -14.99
N HIS A 115 -1.48 15.41 -16.29
CA HIS A 115 -1.91 14.08 -16.76
C HIS A 115 -0.78 13.04 -16.81
N GLY A 116 0.33 13.27 -16.09
CA GLY A 116 1.44 12.34 -16.00
C GLY A 116 1.00 10.94 -15.54
N ARG A 117 1.76 9.93 -15.99
CA ARG A 117 1.61 8.56 -15.50
C ARG A 117 2.02 8.54 -14.03
N TYR A 118 1.34 7.73 -13.23
CA TYR A 118 1.68 7.47 -11.82
C TYR A 118 2.01 6.01 -11.56
N ALA A 119 1.82 5.16 -12.59
CA ALA A 119 2.14 3.75 -12.58
C ALA A 119 2.59 3.31 -13.98
N ILE A 120 3.52 2.36 -14.05
CA ILE A 120 4.00 1.74 -15.28
C ILE A 120 4.08 0.24 -15.10
N ASP A 121 3.52 -0.48 -16.07
CA ASP A 121 3.61 -1.93 -16.16
C ASP A 121 4.85 -2.31 -16.97
N VAL A 122 5.72 -3.10 -16.37
CA VAL A 122 6.93 -3.68 -16.96
C VAL A 122 6.69 -5.17 -17.16
N THR A 123 6.33 -5.56 -18.39
CA THR A 123 5.96 -6.94 -18.74
C THR A 123 7.02 -7.66 -19.57
N ASP A 124 7.88 -6.92 -20.27
CA ASP A 124 8.98 -7.48 -21.05
C ASP A 124 10.11 -7.95 -20.13
N ARG A 125 10.29 -9.27 -20.05
CA ARG A 125 11.26 -9.93 -19.17
C ARG A 125 12.71 -9.77 -19.59
N GLU A 126 12.95 -9.42 -20.85
CA GLU A 126 14.29 -9.25 -21.41
C GLU A 126 14.74 -7.78 -21.34
N SER A 127 13.83 -6.87 -20.97
CA SER A 127 14.12 -5.44 -20.86
C SER A 127 15.03 -5.09 -19.68
N GLY A 128 15.80 -4.00 -19.84
CA GLY A 128 16.58 -3.40 -18.75
C GLY A 128 15.69 -2.94 -17.59
N ALA A 129 14.49 -2.43 -17.87
CA ALA A 129 13.51 -2.05 -16.85
C ALA A 129 13.11 -3.25 -15.96
N TRP A 130 12.90 -4.44 -16.56
CA TRP A 130 12.62 -5.65 -15.78
C TRP A 130 13.80 -6.04 -14.89
N ALA A 131 15.03 -5.94 -15.39
CA ALA A 131 16.22 -6.23 -14.60
C ALA A 131 16.33 -5.28 -13.38
N LEU A 132 16.01 -4.00 -13.56
CA LEU A 132 15.96 -3.01 -12.48
C LEU A 132 14.87 -3.33 -11.46
N CYS A 133 13.64 -3.63 -11.89
CA CYS A 133 12.56 -4.03 -10.99
C CYS A 133 12.93 -5.27 -10.16
N ARG A 134 13.48 -6.30 -10.79
CA ARG A 134 13.92 -7.52 -10.12
C ARG A 134 15.05 -7.26 -9.12
N ARG A 135 15.97 -6.35 -9.44
CA ARG A 135 17.04 -5.93 -8.52
C ARG A 135 16.47 -5.18 -7.31
N ALA A 136 15.58 -4.22 -7.54
CA ALA A 136 14.94 -3.47 -6.48
C ALA A 136 14.11 -4.36 -5.54
N GLU A 137 13.36 -5.32 -6.09
CA GLU A 137 12.63 -6.34 -5.32
C GLU A 137 13.59 -7.12 -4.41
N ARG A 138 14.70 -7.63 -4.96
CA ARG A 138 15.71 -8.38 -4.19
C ARG A 138 16.35 -7.52 -3.10
N LEU A 139 16.67 -6.27 -3.42
CA LEU A 139 17.31 -5.37 -2.46
C LEU A 139 16.35 -5.04 -1.31
N ALA A 140 15.09 -4.75 -1.62
CA ALA A 140 14.06 -4.46 -0.63
C ALA A 140 13.77 -5.65 0.30
N ALA A 141 13.96 -6.88 -0.18
CA ALA A 141 13.84 -8.08 0.63
C ALA A 141 15.03 -8.32 1.59
N THR A 142 16.10 -7.51 1.54
CA THR A 142 17.26 -7.69 2.43
C THR A 142 17.03 -7.07 3.81
N PRO A 143 17.51 -7.70 4.90
CA PRO A 143 17.48 -7.09 6.23
C PRO A 143 18.21 -5.75 6.29
N SER A 144 19.28 -5.61 5.52
CA SER A 144 20.09 -4.38 5.42
C SER A 144 19.30 -3.22 4.80
N TRP A 145 18.33 -3.48 3.92
CA TRP A 145 17.41 -2.46 3.45
C TRP A 145 16.33 -2.17 4.50
N VAL A 146 15.75 -3.20 5.13
CA VAL A 146 14.74 -3.03 6.18
C VAL A 146 15.27 -2.17 7.33
N SER A 147 16.52 -2.39 7.76
CA SER A 147 17.19 -1.58 8.79
C SER A 147 17.63 -0.19 8.31
N GLY A 148 17.55 0.10 7.01
CA GLY A 148 17.98 1.37 6.42
C GLY A 148 19.49 1.49 6.24
N ARG A 149 20.27 0.42 6.39
CA ARG A 149 21.73 0.44 6.20
C ARG A 149 22.13 0.72 4.74
N VAL A 150 21.44 0.11 3.78
CA VAL A 150 21.77 0.27 2.34
C VAL A 150 21.19 1.56 1.75
N ASP A 151 20.00 1.95 2.22
CA ASP A 151 19.26 3.10 1.70
C ASP A 151 18.66 3.90 2.87
N PRO A 152 19.50 4.64 3.62
CA PRO A 152 19.05 5.36 4.82
C PRO A 152 17.99 6.43 4.50
N THR A 153 18.08 7.01 3.31
CA THR A 153 17.19 8.05 2.81
C THR A 153 15.94 7.49 2.12
N ARG A 154 15.78 6.17 2.03
CA ARG A 154 14.64 5.48 1.40
C ARG A 154 14.38 5.92 -0.05
N THR A 155 15.46 6.12 -0.79
CA THR A 155 15.49 6.59 -2.19
C THR A 155 15.28 5.50 -3.23
N LEU A 156 15.31 4.22 -2.87
CA LEU A 156 15.17 3.10 -3.81
C LEU A 156 13.91 3.22 -4.68
N GLY A 157 12.77 3.60 -4.07
CA GLY A 157 11.51 3.78 -4.79
C GLY A 157 11.56 4.91 -5.81
N SER A 158 12.15 6.06 -5.45
CA SER A 158 12.29 7.20 -6.36
C SER A 158 13.28 6.90 -7.48
N LEU A 159 14.40 6.25 -7.17
CA LEU A 159 15.40 5.87 -8.18
C LEU A 159 14.81 4.87 -9.18
N LEU A 160 14.04 3.89 -8.71
CA LEU A 160 13.37 2.94 -9.59
C LEU A 160 12.35 3.62 -10.50
N TRP A 161 11.50 4.51 -9.96
CA TRP A 161 10.55 5.27 -10.76
C TRP A 161 11.27 6.12 -11.81
N THR A 162 12.25 6.93 -11.43
CA THR A 162 12.98 7.80 -12.37
C THR A 162 13.76 7.00 -13.43
N ALA A 163 14.27 5.81 -13.09
CA ALA A 163 14.95 4.94 -14.05
C ALA A 163 13.97 4.26 -15.04
N VAL A 164 12.80 3.83 -14.58
CA VAL A 164 11.84 3.05 -15.39
C VAL A 164 10.83 3.94 -16.12
N ALA A 165 10.35 5.00 -15.47
CA ALA A 165 9.31 5.88 -15.99
C ALA A 165 9.86 7.07 -16.77
N ASP A 166 10.88 7.72 -16.22
CA ASP A 166 11.51 8.87 -16.87
C ASP A 166 12.71 8.45 -17.75
N GLU A 167 12.99 7.15 -17.81
CA GLU A 167 14.07 6.51 -18.60
C GLU A 167 15.46 7.13 -18.35
N GLN A 168 15.69 7.60 -17.12
CA GLN A 168 16.92 8.29 -16.75
C GLN A 168 18.03 7.31 -16.39
N SER A 169 19.08 7.28 -17.21
CA SER A 169 20.22 6.36 -17.04
C SER A 169 20.99 6.58 -15.73
N TRP A 170 21.13 7.83 -15.26
CA TRP A 170 21.81 8.14 -14.00
C TRP A 170 21.10 7.47 -12.80
N ALA A 171 19.77 7.39 -12.82
CA ALA A 171 19.00 6.78 -11.74
C ALA A 171 19.16 5.27 -11.73
N ALA A 172 19.23 4.64 -12.91
CA ALA A 172 19.55 3.22 -13.04
C ALA A 172 20.95 2.92 -12.48
N GLU A 173 21.93 3.78 -12.75
CA GLU A 173 23.28 3.63 -12.23
C GLU A 173 23.35 3.82 -10.71
N SER A 174 22.68 4.83 -10.16
CA SER A 174 22.57 5.01 -8.70
C SER A 174 21.86 3.83 -8.02
N LEU A 175 20.81 3.27 -8.61
CA LEU A 175 20.17 2.05 -8.12
C LEU A 175 21.13 0.86 -8.11
N ASN A 176 21.99 0.75 -9.13
CA ASN A 176 23.02 -0.29 -9.19
C ASN A 176 24.13 -0.12 -8.14
N GLN A 177 24.37 1.11 -7.69
CA GLN A 177 25.30 1.42 -6.60
C GLN A 177 24.75 1.12 -5.21
N LEU A 178 23.42 0.99 -5.06
CA LEU A 178 22.82 0.44 -3.84
C LEU A 178 23.17 -1.05 -3.77
N VAL A 179 24.13 -1.37 -2.92
CA VAL A 179 24.67 -2.72 -2.72
C VAL A 179 24.60 -3.07 -1.24
N GLU A 180 24.24 -4.31 -0.97
CA GLU A 180 24.31 -4.85 0.38
C GLU A 180 25.77 -4.86 0.86
N PRO A 181 26.12 -4.16 1.96
CA PRO A 181 27.48 -4.14 2.45
C PRO A 181 27.94 -5.55 2.84
N ALA A 182 29.21 -5.85 2.57
CA ALA A 182 29.82 -7.11 2.98
C ALA A 182 29.62 -7.31 4.49
N THR A 183 29.06 -8.46 4.86
CA THR A 183 28.61 -8.82 6.21
C THR A 183 29.57 -8.34 7.32
N GLY A 184 29.11 -7.35 8.09
CA GLY A 184 29.66 -6.96 9.38
C GLY A 184 28.55 -6.96 10.43
N PRO A 185 28.83 -7.34 11.70
CA PRO A 185 27.81 -7.39 12.74
C PRO A 185 27.15 -6.02 12.96
N ASP A 186 25.84 -6.02 13.21
CA ASP A 186 25.10 -4.83 13.67
C ASP A 186 25.65 -4.39 15.02
N LEU A 187 26.59 -3.44 15.02
CA LEU A 187 27.15 -2.85 16.24
C LEU A 187 26.34 -1.64 16.74
N GLN A 188 25.12 -1.43 16.24
CA GLN A 188 24.28 -0.27 16.62
C GLN A 188 23.01 -0.63 17.41
N SER A 189 22.86 -1.86 17.92
CA SER A 189 21.89 -2.14 18.98
C SER A 189 22.56 -2.00 20.35
N VAL A 190 22.66 -0.76 20.85
CA VAL A 190 22.81 -0.44 22.28
C VAL A 190 21.80 0.65 22.61
#